data_AF-P0DPW4-F1
#
_entry.id   AF-P0DPW4-F1
#
_cell.length_a   1.000
_cell.length_b   1.000
_cell.length_c   1.000
_cell.angle_alpha   90.00
_cell.angle_beta   90.00
_cell.angle_gamma   90.00
#
_symmetry.space_group_name_H-M   'P 1'
#
loop_
_entity.id
_entity.type
_entity.pdbx_description
1 polymer ?
#
loop_
_entity_poly.entity_id
_entity_poly.type
_entity_poly.pdbx_seq_one_letter_code
_entity_poly.pdbx_strand_id
1 'polypeptide(L)'
;MEIHSNIILLLLIALFAIFVKMEDEEKPPNLTRMPEGVNFACSGKKPGFYADEGFDCQVYHMCSPEGQLTTYLCGPGTIFNQKKLVCDLPTNYNCADAAKDAEEANANVFKTQSSTSEP
;
A
#
# COMPACT_ATOMS: atom_id res chain seq x y z
N MET A 1 43.66 28.98 7.62
CA MET A 1 42.22 29.15 7.93
C MET A 1 41.34 28.65 6.79
N GLU A 2 41.74 28.73 5.51
CA GLU A 2 40.86 28.29 4.42
C GLU A 2 40.60 26.78 4.39
N ILE A 3 41.57 25.93 4.76
CA ILE A 3 41.38 24.47 4.79
C ILE A 3 40.27 24.10 5.78
N HIS A 4 40.25 24.69 6.98
CA HIS A 4 39.17 24.48 7.95
C HIS A 4 37.82 24.97 7.40
N SER A 5 37.79 26.14 6.75
CA SER A 5 36.55 26.67 6.17
C SER A 5 36.00 25.76 5.05
N ASN A 6 36.87 25.23 4.20
CA ASN A 6 36.48 24.31 3.12
C ASN A 6 36.02 22.95 3.65
N ILE A 7 36.71 22.40 4.66
CA ILE A 7 36.30 21.15 5.31
C ILE A 7 34.93 21.32 5.97
N ILE A 8 34.71 22.42 6.71
CA ILE A 8 33.41 22.70 7.34
C ILE A 8 32.32 22.82 6.27
N LEU A 9 32.58 23.55 5.17
CA LEU A 9 31.61 23.68 4.08
C LEU A 9 31.26 22.32 3.44
N LEU A 10 32.25 21.46 3.19
CA LEU A 10 32.02 20.11 2.65
C LEU A 10 31.20 19.24 3.61
N LEU A 11 31.47 19.32 4.92
CA LEU A 11 30.69 18.60 5.93
C LEU A 11 29.25 19.09 5.98
N LEU A 12 29.01 20.40 5.87
CA LEU A 12 27.66 20.97 5.83
C LEU A 12 26.89 20.53 4.58
N ILE A 13 27.54 20.50 3.41
CA ILE A 13 26.93 20.00 2.17
C ILE A 13 26.59 18.52 2.30
N ALA A 14 27.50 17.71 2.86
CA ALA A 14 27.26 16.28 3.09
C ALA A 14 26.11 16.05 4.08
N LEU A 15 26.07 16.80 5.18
CA LEU A 15 24.97 16.76 6.14
C LEU A 15 23.64 17.15 5.49
N PHE A 16 23.60 18.26 4.75
CA PHE A 16 22.40 18.69 4.03
C PHE A 16 21.91 17.63 3.03
N ALA A 17 22.83 17.01 2.26
CA ALA A 17 22.49 15.93 1.36
C ALA A 17 21.97 14.67 2.08
N ILE A 18 22.46 14.40 3.30
CA ILE A 18 21.92 13.32 4.15
C ILE A 18 20.51 13.68 4.65
N PHE A 19 20.29 14.92 5.11
CA PHE A 19 18.97 15.39 5.55
C PHE A 19 17.93 15.33 4.44
N VAL A 20 18.25 15.82 3.23
CA VAL A 20 17.31 15.80 2.08
C VAL A 20 16.90 14.36 1.73
N LYS A 21 17.80 13.37 1.83
CA LYS A 21 17.46 11.96 1.56
C LYS A 21 16.49 11.34 2.55
N MET A 22 16.28 11.95 3.72
CA MET A 22 15.38 11.42 4.75
C MET A 22 13.94 11.93 4.60
N GLU A 23 13.67 12.92 3.74
CA GLU A 23 12.38 13.60 3.65
C GLU A 23 11.50 13.14 2.47
N ASP A 24 12.04 12.34 1.55
CA ASP A 24 11.35 11.89 0.34
C ASP A 24 10.44 10.66 0.54
N GLU A 25 9.89 10.45 1.74
CA GLU A 25 8.72 9.57 1.85
C GLU A 25 7.50 10.36 1.34
N GLU A 26 7.41 10.45 0.01
CA GLU A 26 6.38 11.18 -0.70
C GLU A 26 5.02 10.60 -0.30
N LYS A 27 4.31 11.36 0.54
CA LYS A 27 2.98 10.96 1.02
C LYS A 27 2.09 10.72 -0.20
N PRO A 28 1.35 9.60 -0.24
CA PRO A 28 0.45 9.33 -1.35
C PRO A 28 -0.58 10.46 -1.51
N PRO A 29 -1.13 10.65 -2.73
CA PRO A 29 -2.20 11.61 -2.96
C PRO A 29 -3.39 11.31 -2.03
N ASN A 30 -4.28 12.27 -1.81
CA ASN A 30 -5.47 12.04 -0.97
C ASN A 30 -6.72 11.94 -1.86
N LEU A 31 -7.03 10.73 -2.30
CA LEU A 31 -8.21 10.45 -3.09
C LEU A 31 -9.48 10.52 -2.22
N THR A 32 -10.47 11.28 -2.68
CA THR A 32 -11.78 11.42 -2.02
C THR A 32 -12.93 10.85 -2.87
N ARG A 33 -12.61 10.41 -4.09
CA ARG A 33 -13.52 9.81 -5.05
C ARG A 33 -12.78 8.70 -5.79
N MET A 34 -13.53 7.72 -6.28
CA MET A 34 -12.98 6.64 -7.08
C MET A 34 -12.28 7.22 -8.33
N PRO A 35 -11.00 6.89 -8.59
CA PRO A 35 -10.32 7.35 -9.78
C PRO A 35 -10.88 6.67 -11.03
N GLU A 36 -10.68 7.30 -12.18
CA GLU A 36 -10.99 6.70 -13.48
C GLU A 36 -9.87 5.73 -13.90
N GLY A 37 -10.20 4.76 -14.77
CA GLY A 37 -9.20 3.87 -15.35
C GLY A 37 -8.69 2.76 -14.42
N VAL A 38 -9.39 2.48 -13.32
CA VAL A 38 -9.08 1.32 -12.47
C VAL A 38 -9.18 0.03 -13.28
N ASN A 39 -8.09 -0.72 -13.33
CA ASN A 39 -7.97 -1.94 -14.13
C ASN A 39 -7.37 -3.07 -13.30
N PHE A 40 -8.22 -3.99 -12.85
CA PHE A 40 -7.82 -5.13 -12.03
C PHE A 40 -8.63 -6.37 -12.40
N ALA A 41 -8.04 -7.56 -12.23
CA ALA A 41 -8.71 -8.83 -12.49
C ALA A 41 -8.40 -9.86 -11.40
N CYS A 42 -9.43 -10.61 -11.00
CA CYS A 42 -9.33 -11.72 -10.05
C CYS A 42 -8.75 -13.01 -10.67
N SER A 43 -8.57 -13.06 -11.98
CA SER A 43 -8.00 -14.22 -12.66
C SER A 43 -6.59 -14.53 -12.14
N GLY A 44 -6.34 -15.79 -11.79
CA GLY A 44 -5.07 -16.24 -11.23
C GLY A 44 -4.81 -15.83 -9.78
N LYS A 45 -5.79 -15.23 -9.10
CA LYS A 45 -5.71 -14.81 -7.70
C LYS A 45 -6.59 -15.70 -6.81
N LYS A 46 -6.19 -15.87 -5.55
CA LYS A 46 -7.02 -16.54 -4.53
C LYS A 46 -8.19 -15.61 -4.14
N PRO A 47 -9.32 -16.14 -3.66
CA PRO A 47 -10.32 -15.30 -3.03
C PRO A 47 -9.68 -14.50 -1.88
N GLY A 48 -9.82 -13.18 -1.92
CA GLY A 48 -9.16 -12.30 -0.96
C GLY A 48 -9.31 -10.82 -1.28
N PHE A 49 -8.51 -10.00 -0.61
CA PHE A 49 -8.38 -8.57 -0.87
C PHE A 49 -7.00 -8.23 -1.41
N TYR A 50 -6.94 -7.32 -2.37
CA TYR A 50 -5.73 -6.96 -3.10
C TYR A 50 -5.58 -5.45 -3.18
N ALA A 51 -4.47 -4.90 -2.67
CA ALA A 51 -4.13 -3.50 -2.82
C ALA A 51 -3.88 -3.17 -4.30
N ASP A 52 -4.30 -1.99 -4.73
CA ASP A 52 -3.98 -1.46 -6.05
C ASP A 52 -2.75 -0.56 -5.98
N GLU A 53 -1.58 -1.12 -6.31
CA GLU A 53 -0.32 -0.38 -6.38
C GLU A 53 -0.35 0.73 -7.45
N GLY A 54 -1.24 0.65 -8.45
CA GLY A 54 -1.41 1.68 -9.48
C GLY A 54 -2.04 2.98 -8.96
N PHE A 55 -2.65 2.94 -7.77
CA PHE A 55 -3.22 4.11 -7.08
C PHE A 55 -2.66 4.26 -5.66
N ASP A 56 -1.37 3.95 -5.47
CA ASP A 56 -0.66 4.06 -4.18
C ASP A 56 -1.38 3.33 -3.04
N CYS A 57 -1.99 2.18 -3.34
CA CYS A 57 -2.78 1.38 -2.43
C CYS A 57 -4.00 2.10 -1.82
N GLN A 58 -4.39 3.28 -2.31
CA GLN A 58 -5.63 3.94 -1.85
C GLN A 58 -6.88 3.24 -2.37
N VAL A 59 -6.74 2.50 -3.47
CA VAL A 59 -7.75 1.59 -4.01
C VAL A 59 -7.38 0.17 -3.62
N TYR A 60 -8.38 -0.66 -3.36
CA TYR A 60 -8.21 -2.09 -3.18
C TYR A 60 -9.38 -2.85 -3.78
N HIS A 61 -9.15 -4.13 -4.05
CA HIS A 61 -10.09 -5.01 -4.72
C HIS A 61 -10.42 -6.20 -3.83
N MET A 62 -11.68 -6.62 -3.82
CA MET A 62 -12.10 -7.90 -3.27
C MET A 62 -12.39 -8.87 -4.41
N CYS A 63 -11.76 -10.03 -4.35
CA CYS A 63 -12.09 -11.19 -5.16
C CYS A 63 -12.91 -12.16 -4.32
N SER A 64 -14.21 -12.25 -4.63
CA SER A 64 -15.09 -13.18 -3.93
C SER A 64 -14.76 -14.64 -4.28
N PRO A 65 -15.18 -15.61 -3.45
CA PRO A 65 -15.08 -17.04 -3.78
C PRO A 65 -15.75 -17.42 -5.10
N GLU A 66 -16.80 -16.69 -5.50
CA GLU A 66 -17.54 -16.85 -6.75
C GLU A 66 -16.85 -16.15 -7.94
N GLY A 67 -15.69 -15.54 -7.73
CA GLY A 67 -14.92 -14.83 -8.75
C GLY A 67 -15.43 -13.42 -9.06
N GLN A 68 -16.32 -12.87 -8.24
CA GLN A 68 -16.80 -11.50 -8.42
C GLN A 68 -15.74 -10.50 -7.96
N LEU A 69 -15.51 -9.47 -8.77
CA LEU A 69 -14.64 -8.35 -8.45
C LEU A 69 -15.46 -7.19 -7.88
N THR A 70 -15.10 -6.74 -6.69
CA THR A 70 -15.57 -5.46 -6.14
C THR A 70 -14.39 -4.56 -5.84
N THR A 71 -14.47 -3.30 -6.22
CA THR A 71 -13.41 -2.31 -6.01
C THR A 71 -13.85 -1.28 -4.98
N TYR A 72 -12.92 -0.93 -4.09
CA TYR A 72 -13.14 -0.02 -2.98
C TYR A 72 -12.07 1.06 -2.95
N LEU A 73 -12.46 2.23 -2.45
CA LEU A 73 -11.55 3.32 -2.11
C LEU A 73 -11.42 3.35 -0.59
N CYS A 74 -10.18 3.42 -0.08
CA CYS A 74 -9.92 3.69 1.32
C CYS A 74 -10.44 5.07 1.73
N GLY A 75 -10.61 5.29 3.04
CA GLY A 75 -10.97 6.62 3.55
C GLY A 75 -9.89 7.66 3.19
N PRO A 76 -10.26 8.95 3.08
CA PRO A 76 -9.31 10.01 2.74
C PRO A 76 -8.02 9.96 3.57
N GLY A 77 -6.87 9.90 2.90
CA GLY A 77 -5.54 9.90 3.52
C GLY A 77 -5.08 8.56 4.10
N THR A 78 -5.76 7.46 3.78
CA THR A 78 -5.36 6.09 4.18
C THR A 78 -5.05 5.24 2.95
N ILE A 79 -4.24 4.19 3.15
CA ILE A 79 -3.91 3.19 2.14
C ILE A 79 -4.26 1.80 2.63
N PHE A 80 -4.52 0.87 1.73
CA PHE A 80 -4.79 -0.51 2.05
C PHE A 80 -3.51 -1.21 2.50
N ASN A 81 -3.47 -1.57 3.78
CA ASN A 81 -2.44 -2.40 4.35
C ASN A 81 -2.71 -3.85 3.96
N GLN A 82 -2.06 -4.32 2.89
CA GLN A 82 -2.28 -5.66 2.36
C GLN A 82 -2.01 -6.76 3.37
N LYS A 83 -1.02 -6.57 4.25
CA LYS A 83 -0.65 -7.54 5.29
C LYS A 83 -1.74 -7.70 6.36
N LYS A 84 -2.42 -6.61 6.71
CA LYS A 84 -3.48 -6.59 7.74
C LYS A 84 -4.90 -6.65 7.15
N LEU A 85 -5.03 -6.51 5.83
CA LEU A 85 -6.30 -6.46 5.10
C LEU A 85 -7.26 -5.36 5.57
N VAL A 86 -6.71 -4.19 5.90
CA VAL A 86 -7.48 -3.00 6.34
C VAL A 86 -6.89 -1.74 5.75
N CYS A 87 -7.68 -0.68 5.62
CA CYS A 87 -7.13 0.65 5.37
C CYS A 87 -6.44 1.18 6.63
N ASP A 88 -5.18 1.59 6.51
CA ASP A 88 -4.31 2.04 7.60
C ASP A 88 -3.61 3.34 7.18
N LEU A 89 -2.89 3.97 8.11
CA LEU A 89 -2.05 5.12 7.79
C LEU A 89 -0.91 4.71 6.85
N PRO A 90 -0.50 5.57 5.88
CA PRO A 90 0.62 5.28 4.98
C PRO A 90 1.92 4.96 5.73
N THR A 91 2.16 5.57 6.88
CA THR A 91 3.35 5.31 7.72
C THR A 91 3.38 3.90 8.32
N ASN A 92 2.27 3.16 8.29
CA ASN A 92 2.15 1.82 8.88
C ASN A 92 2.33 0.70 7.85
N TYR A 93 2.49 1.04 6.56
CA TYR A 93 2.59 0.05 5.50
C TYR A 93 3.26 0.60 4.23
N ASN A 94 4.20 -0.15 3.67
CA ASN A 94 4.78 0.19 2.37
C ASN A 94 3.90 -0.41 1.25
N CYS A 95 3.32 0.42 0.40
CA CYS A 95 2.46 -0.06 -0.68
C CYS A 95 3.19 -1.02 -1.65
N ALA A 96 4.49 -0.82 -1.89
CA ALA A 96 5.29 -1.69 -2.76
C ALA A 96 5.45 -3.13 -2.23
N ASP A 97 5.05 -3.35 -0.98
CA ASP A 97 5.04 -4.66 -0.34
C ASP A 97 3.72 -5.43 -0.57
N ALA A 98 2.74 -4.82 -1.24
CA ALA A 98 1.42 -5.41 -1.42
C ALA A 98 1.47 -6.76 -2.17
N ALA A 99 2.11 -6.81 -3.34
CA ALA A 99 2.17 -8.04 -4.12
C ALA A 99 2.78 -9.23 -3.35
N LYS A 100 3.83 -8.98 -2.54
CA LYS A 100 4.49 -10.04 -1.76
C LYS A 100 3.65 -10.49 -0.55
N ASP A 101 2.93 -9.58 0.09
CA ASP A 101 2.16 -9.89 1.31
C ASP A 101 0.79 -10.50 0.99
N ALA A 102 0.30 -10.32 -0.24
CA ALA A 102 -1.04 -10.71 -0.65
C ALA A 102 -1.33 -12.22 -0.53
N GLU A 103 -0.35 -13.09 -0.77
CA GLU A 103 -0.58 -14.54 -0.68
C GLU A 103 -0.84 -15.00 0.76
N GLU A 104 0.04 -14.59 1.69
CA GLU A 104 -0.07 -14.94 3.11
C GLU A 104 -1.32 -14.31 3.72
N ALA A 105 -1.53 -13.01 3.48
CA ALA A 105 -2.66 -12.29 4.02
C ALA A 105 -4.00 -12.91 3.57
N ASN A 106 -4.10 -13.34 2.31
CA ASN A 106 -5.33 -13.91 1.77
C ASN A 106 -5.51 -15.41 2.01
N ALA A 107 -4.56 -16.10 2.66
CA ALA A 107 -4.58 -17.56 2.77
C ALA A 107 -5.83 -18.13 3.48
N ASN A 108 -6.47 -17.34 4.35
CA ASN A 108 -7.56 -17.80 5.22
C ASN A 108 -8.79 -16.88 5.26
N VAL A 109 -8.88 -15.85 4.40
CA VAL A 109 -9.90 -14.78 4.51
C VAL A 109 -11.33 -15.32 4.52
N PHE A 110 -11.63 -16.31 3.67
CA PHE A 110 -12.98 -16.84 3.49
C PHE A 110 -13.22 -18.20 4.16
N LYS A 111 -12.30 -18.70 5.01
CA LYS A 111 -12.39 -20.06 5.56
C LYS A 111 -13.53 -20.29 6.56
N THR A 112 -14.08 -19.23 7.15
CA THR A 112 -15.11 -19.38 8.21
C THR A 112 -16.53 -19.56 7.65
N GLN A 113 -16.79 -19.25 6.38
CA GLN A 113 -18.15 -19.33 5.81
C GLN A 113 -18.50 -20.68 5.19
N SER A 114 -17.52 -21.56 4.96
CA SER A 114 -17.78 -22.90 4.42
C SER A 114 -18.22 -23.94 5.47
N SER A 115 -18.25 -23.59 6.76
CA SER A 115 -18.59 -24.55 7.84
C SER A 115 -19.93 -24.29 8.53
N THR A 116 -20.79 -23.41 8.03
CA THR A 116 -22.11 -23.17 8.66
C THR A 116 -23.23 -23.11 7.62
N SER A 117 -23.34 -24.17 6.84
CA SER A 117 -24.58 -24.55 6.16
C SER A 117 -24.94 -25.97 6.60
N GLU A 118 -25.35 -26.14 7.86
CA GLU A 118 -25.96 -27.38 8.34
C GLU A 118 -27.44 -27.08 8.69
N PRO A 119 -28.39 -27.97 8.33
CA PRO A 119 -29.80 -27.63 8.07
C PRO A 119 -30.62 -27.13 9.25
#